data_AF-A0A945JZ09-F1
#
_entry.id   AF-A0A945JZ09-F1
#
_cell.length_a   1.000
_cell.length_b   1.000
_cell.length_c   1.000
_cell.angle_alpha   90.00
_cell.angle_beta   90.00
_cell.angle_gamma   90.00
#
_symmetry.space_group_name_H-M   'P 1'
#
loop_
_entity.id
_entity.type
_entity.pdbx_description
1 polymer ?
#
loop_
_entity_poly.entity_id
_entity_poly.type
_entity_poly.pdbx_seq_one_letter_code
_entity_poly.pdbx_strand_id
1 'polypeptide(L)'
;MSRFLASCSALALVLTACGQSQEEEQQATADPSKTPYGSTAAVSTYLQQIAPHIEEIGQLHGHYETALSSAKSETTDRQGTGRNLSAKAEEVRPQLQQLLQLFDEIESPPLLASFHRDVRKLITLRLSAYDKTILGWSNEEAGSEDKVIYAQLERTIAEANQLIVSLNGEMTKINAALAAVPAASP
;
A
#
# COMPACT_ATOMS: atom_id res chain seq x y z
N MET A 1 66.58 22.04 -16.38
CA MET A 1 67.35 21.37 -15.32
C MET A 1 66.80 19.96 -15.15
N SER A 2 67.72 18.98 -15.16
CA SER A 2 67.67 17.52 -14.89
C SER A 2 66.33 16.78 -15.04
N ARG A 3 66.13 15.86 -16.01
CA ARG A 3 66.75 14.52 -16.24
C ARG A 3 66.45 13.48 -15.15
N PHE A 4 65.76 12.40 -15.51
CA PHE A 4 66.30 11.03 -15.46
C PHE A 4 65.56 10.10 -16.45
N LEU A 5 66.35 9.53 -17.36
CA LEU A 5 66.06 8.36 -18.20
C LEU A 5 66.68 7.14 -17.50
N ALA A 6 66.02 5.97 -17.59
CA ALA A 6 66.59 4.61 -17.71
C ALA A 6 65.48 3.61 -17.34
N SER A 7 64.84 2.86 -18.26
CA SER A 7 65.37 1.77 -19.10
C SER A 7 65.98 0.61 -18.29
N CYS A 8 65.28 -0.53 -18.24
CA CYS A 8 65.85 -1.88 -18.38
C CYS A 8 64.74 -2.94 -18.59
N SER A 9 64.69 -3.50 -19.81
CA SER A 9 64.66 -4.93 -20.19
C SER A 9 64.40 -5.99 -19.10
N ALA A 10 63.77 -7.14 -19.33
CA ALA A 10 63.18 -7.80 -20.49
C ALA A 10 62.32 -9.00 -20.01
N LEU A 11 61.25 -9.25 -20.76
CA LEU A 11 60.68 -10.53 -21.23
C LEU A 11 61.00 -11.87 -20.51
N ALA A 12 59.95 -12.58 -20.08
CA ALA A 12 59.81 -14.04 -20.30
C ALA A 12 58.32 -14.49 -20.26
N LEU A 13 57.89 -15.12 -21.37
CA LEU A 13 56.61 -15.77 -21.64
C LEU A 13 56.33 -17.00 -20.76
N VAL A 14 55.05 -17.34 -20.54
CA VAL A 14 54.40 -18.68 -20.72
C VAL A 14 52.87 -18.43 -20.81
N LEU A 15 52.28 -18.39 -22.02
CA LEU A 15 51.51 -19.44 -22.72
C LEU A 15 50.04 -19.66 -22.27
N THR A 16 49.15 -19.28 -23.20
CA THR A 16 47.90 -19.96 -23.61
C THR A 16 46.84 -20.33 -22.58
N ALA A 17 45.74 -19.58 -22.61
CA ALA A 17 44.40 -20.16 -22.68
C ALA A 17 43.53 -19.30 -23.62
N CYS A 18 42.99 -19.96 -24.66
CA CYS A 18 41.98 -19.39 -25.53
C CYS A 18 40.71 -19.14 -24.73
N GLY A 19 40.08 -17.99 -24.95
CA GLY A 19 38.80 -17.65 -24.33
C GLY A 19 38.53 -16.16 -24.36
N GLN A 20 38.45 -15.57 -25.56
CA GLN A 20 37.75 -14.30 -25.72
C GLN A 20 36.26 -14.56 -25.50
N SER A 21 35.83 -14.54 -24.24
CA SER A 21 34.47 -14.21 -23.90
C SER A 21 34.48 -12.73 -23.56
N GLN A 22 34.21 -11.89 -24.56
CA GLN A 22 33.62 -10.59 -24.29
C GLN A 22 32.27 -10.89 -23.65
N GLU A 23 32.21 -10.88 -22.33
CA GLU A 23 30.97 -10.65 -21.62
C GLU A 23 30.59 -9.21 -21.96
N GLU A 24 29.85 -9.05 -23.05
CA GLU A 24 29.01 -7.90 -23.26
C GLU A 24 28.05 -7.87 -22.06
N GLU A 25 28.38 -7.04 -21.06
CA GLU A 25 27.39 -6.47 -20.18
C GLU A 25 26.40 -5.74 -21.09
N GLN A 26 25.37 -6.47 -21.54
CA GLN A 26 24.16 -5.90 -22.07
C GLN A 26 23.52 -5.12 -20.93
N GLN A 27 23.95 -3.86 -20.83
CA GLN A 27 23.26 -2.80 -20.13
C GLN A 27 21.87 -2.77 -20.74
N ALA A 28 20.93 -3.49 -20.12
CA ALA A 28 19.54 -3.52 -20.55
C ALA A 28 19.07 -2.07 -20.58
N THR A 29 18.90 -1.53 -21.78
CA THR A 29 18.29 -0.22 -21.95
C THR A 29 16.88 -0.36 -21.39
N ALA A 30 16.65 0.26 -20.23
CA ALA A 30 15.33 0.28 -19.63
C ALA A 30 14.35 0.84 -20.67
N ASP A 31 13.41 0.00 -21.10
CA ASP A 31 12.35 0.39 -22.04
C ASP A 31 11.52 1.47 -21.34
N PRO A 32 11.54 2.73 -21.83
CA PRO A 32 10.85 3.83 -21.17
C PRO A 32 9.31 3.68 -21.22
N SER A 33 8.80 2.64 -21.89
CA SER A 33 7.38 2.32 -21.92
C SER A 33 6.92 1.30 -20.88
N LYS A 34 7.84 0.73 -20.06
CA LYS A 34 7.53 -0.39 -19.16
C LYS A 34 8.04 -0.20 -17.73
N THR A 35 7.29 -0.82 -16.83
CA THR A 35 7.63 -1.07 -15.42
C THR A 35 7.51 -2.57 -15.13
N PRO A 36 7.99 -3.06 -13.98
CA PRO A 36 7.69 -4.42 -13.52
C PRO A 36 6.19 -4.71 -13.33
N TYR A 37 5.35 -3.68 -13.35
CA TYR A 37 3.90 -3.73 -13.13
C TYR A 37 3.10 -3.56 -14.43
N GLY A 38 3.75 -3.54 -15.60
CA GLY A 38 3.12 -3.36 -16.90
C GLY A 38 3.59 -2.08 -17.60
N SER A 39 2.84 -1.64 -18.61
CA SER A 39 3.21 -0.42 -19.33
C SER A 39 3.10 0.81 -18.42
N THR A 40 4.03 1.76 -18.58
CA THR A 40 4.05 3.01 -17.80
C THR A 40 2.71 3.73 -17.90
N ALA A 41 2.11 3.76 -19.09
CA ALA A 41 0.79 4.35 -19.31
C ALA A 41 -0.33 3.65 -18.53
N ALA A 42 -0.43 2.32 -18.62
CA ALA A 42 -1.49 1.58 -17.93
C ALA A 42 -1.37 1.70 -16.40
N VAL A 43 -0.15 1.61 -15.87
CA VAL A 43 0.11 1.76 -14.44
C VAL A 43 -0.23 3.18 -13.98
N SER A 44 0.22 4.21 -14.70
CA SER A 44 -0.08 5.61 -14.38
C SER A 44 -1.58 5.91 -14.40
N THR A 45 -2.28 5.50 -15.45
CA THR A 45 -3.74 5.67 -15.57
C THR A 45 -4.47 4.98 -14.42
N TYR A 46 -4.11 3.74 -14.10
CA TYR A 46 -4.72 3.00 -13.00
C TYR A 46 -4.49 3.69 -11.65
N LEU A 47 -3.26 4.15 -11.36
CA LEU A 47 -2.97 4.85 -10.11
C LEU A 47 -3.75 6.17 -9.99
N GLN A 48 -3.85 6.93 -11.08
CA GLN A 48 -4.63 8.17 -11.11
C GLN A 48 -6.12 7.90 -10.85
N GLN A 49 -6.65 6.78 -11.36
CA GLN A 49 -8.04 6.39 -11.15
C GLN A 49 -8.33 5.98 -9.70
N ILE A 50 -7.44 5.20 -9.06
CA ILE A 50 -7.68 4.71 -7.69
C ILE A 50 -7.28 5.71 -6.59
N ALA A 51 -6.39 6.66 -6.87
CA ALA A 51 -5.87 7.61 -5.89
C ALA A 51 -6.97 8.33 -5.09
N PRO A 52 -8.00 8.95 -5.71
CA PRO A 52 -9.06 9.61 -4.95
C PRO A 52 -9.81 8.65 -4.02
N HIS A 53 -10.02 7.40 -4.44
CA HIS A 53 -10.70 6.39 -3.62
C HIS A 53 -9.84 5.94 -2.43
N ILE A 54 -8.53 5.78 -2.63
CA ILE A 54 -7.59 5.46 -1.54
C ILE A 54 -7.56 6.59 -0.50
N GLU A 55 -7.56 7.84 -0.96
CA GLU A 55 -7.63 9.00 -0.08
C GLU A 55 -8.93 9.00 0.73
N GLU A 56 -10.07 8.81 0.07
CA GLU A 56 -11.39 8.78 0.72
C GLU A 56 -11.50 7.63 1.73
N ILE A 57 -11.01 6.44 1.39
CA ILE A 57 -10.91 5.29 2.32
C ILE A 57 -10.12 5.68 3.59
N GLY A 58 -9.03 6.44 3.43
CA GLY A 58 -8.24 6.98 4.54
C GLY A 58 -9.00 8.01 5.38
N GLN A 59 -9.64 8.97 4.74
CA GLN A 59 -10.43 10.03 5.40
C GLN A 59 -11.60 9.45 6.21
N LEU A 60 -12.35 8.51 5.63
CA LEU A 60 -13.46 7.82 6.29
C LEU A 60 -13.00 7.04 7.53
N HIS A 61 -11.87 6.36 7.43
CA HIS A 61 -11.30 5.67 8.59
C HIS A 61 -10.82 6.65 9.66
N GLY A 62 -10.18 7.76 9.27
CA GLY A 62 -9.84 8.83 10.19
C GLY A 62 -11.07 9.39 10.92
N HIS A 63 -12.19 9.59 10.22
CA HIS A 63 -13.46 10.02 10.82
C HIS A 63 -13.97 9.03 11.86
N TYR A 64 -13.91 7.72 11.58
CA TYR A 64 -14.22 6.67 12.54
C TYR A 64 -13.33 6.75 13.79
N GLU A 65 -12.01 6.94 13.63
CA GLU A 65 -11.06 7.02 14.74
C GLU A 65 -11.18 8.33 15.56
N THR A 66 -11.92 9.34 15.08
CA THR A 66 -12.20 10.54 15.89
C THR A 66 -12.94 10.22 17.18
N ALA A 67 -13.76 9.16 17.19
CA ALA A 67 -14.44 8.67 18.39
C ALA A 67 -13.47 8.13 19.46
N LEU A 68 -12.24 7.76 19.08
CA LEU A 68 -11.17 7.37 20.02
C LEU A 68 -10.41 8.58 20.56
N SER A 69 -10.30 9.66 19.77
CA SER A 69 -9.47 10.83 20.06
C SER A 69 -10.21 11.97 20.77
N SER A 70 -11.52 11.87 20.97
CA SER A 70 -12.32 12.76 21.84
C SER A 70 -11.97 12.67 23.34
N ALA A 71 -10.86 12.01 23.70
CA ALA A 71 -10.32 11.81 25.04
C ALA A 71 -9.82 13.10 25.75
N LYS A 72 -9.88 14.28 25.12
CA LYS A 72 -9.40 15.57 25.66
C LYS A 72 -10.50 16.53 26.15
N SER A 73 -11.71 16.06 26.43
CA SER A 73 -12.77 16.90 27.02
C SER A 73 -12.95 16.58 28.50
N GLU A 74 -12.88 17.59 29.38
CA GLU A 74 -12.96 17.47 30.85
C GLU A 74 -14.37 17.14 31.40
N THR A 75 -15.26 16.61 30.56
CA THR A 75 -16.63 16.25 30.95
C THR A 75 -16.73 14.75 31.19
N THR A 76 -17.46 14.36 32.23
CA THR A 76 -17.65 12.98 32.71
C THR A 76 -18.35 12.03 31.73
N ASP A 77 -18.78 12.51 30.57
CA ASP A 77 -19.27 11.69 29.46
C ASP A 77 -18.10 11.05 28.70
N ARG A 78 -17.53 10.02 29.35
CA ARG A 78 -16.39 9.21 28.89
C ARG A 78 -16.49 8.84 27.40
N GLN A 79 -15.51 9.26 26.59
CA GLN A 79 -14.32 8.50 26.13
C GLN A 79 -14.62 7.21 25.35
N GLY A 80 -14.29 7.12 24.05
CA GLY A 80 -14.04 5.86 23.32
C GLY A 80 -14.96 4.67 23.65
N THR A 81 -16.23 4.92 23.94
CA THR A 81 -17.19 3.89 24.34
C THR A 81 -17.68 3.14 23.10
N GLY A 82 -18.17 1.90 23.29
CA GLY A 82 -18.87 1.16 22.24
C GLY A 82 -19.94 2.02 21.56
N ARG A 83 -20.65 2.88 22.33
CA ARG A 83 -21.64 3.85 21.83
C ARG A 83 -21.09 4.81 20.79
N ASN A 84 -20.01 5.52 21.11
CA ASN A 84 -19.46 6.57 20.25
C ASN A 84 -18.85 5.95 18.98
N LEU A 85 -18.17 4.82 19.13
CA LEU A 85 -17.62 4.06 18.01
C LEU A 85 -18.74 3.51 17.12
N SER A 86 -19.83 3.01 17.70
CA SER A 86 -21.02 2.53 16.97
C SER A 86 -21.66 3.65 16.16
N ALA A 87 -21.89 4.82 16.77
CA ALA A 87 -22.45 5.97 16.07
C ALA A 87 -21.58 6.41 14.88
N LYS A 88 -20.25 6.45 15.05
CA LYS A 88 -19.34 6.76 13.93
C LYS A 88 -19.26 5.66 12.89
N ALA A 89 -19.34 4.39 13.28
CA ALA A 89 -19.43 3.28 12.35
C ALA A 89 -20.70 3.39 11.48
N GLU A 90 -21.85 3.73 12.08
CA GLU A 90 -23.12 3.93 11.35
C GLU A 90 -23.04 5.10 10.36
N GLU A 91 -22.38 6.21 10.73
CA GLU A 91 -22.15 7.35 9.85
C GLU A 91 -21.27 7.00 8.63
N VAL A 92 -20.14 6.33 8.87
CA VAL A 92 -19.10 6.08 7.84
C VAL A 92 -19.45 4.92 6.91
N ARG A 93 -20.10 3.88 7.45
CA ARG A 93 -20.28 2.60 6.75
C ARG A 93 -20.95 2.75 5.38
N PRO A 94 -22.03 3.51 5.18
CA PRO A 94 -22.67 3.65 3.86
C PRO A 94 -21.71 4.20 2.80
N GLN A 95 -20.87 5.17 3.16
CA GLN A 95 -19.88 5.78 2.27
C GLN A 95 -18.79 4.76 1.90
N LEU A 96 -18.32 3.99 2.90
CA LEU A 96 -17.33 2.94 2.65
C LEU A 96 -17.89 1.79 1.79
N GLN A 97 -19.19 1.49 1.90
CA GLN A 97 -19.88 0.53 1.02
C GLN A 97 -19.97 1.03 -0.42
N GLN A 98 -20.29 2.32 -0.61
CA GLN A 98 -20.28 2.94 -1.93
C GLN A 98 -18.89 2.92 -2.55
N LEU A 99 -17.84 3.21 -1.77
CA LEU A 99 -16.46 3.08 -2.23
C LEU A 99 -16.11 1.66 -2.64
N LEU A 100 -16.56 0.64 -1.91
CA LEU A 100 -16.36 -0.75 -2.34
C LEU A 100 -16.97 -1.02 -3.72
N GLN A 101 -18.19 -0.53 -3.97
CA GLN A 101 -18.87 -0.70 -5.25
C GLN A 101 -18.13 0.02 -6.38
N LEU A 102 -17.77 1.29 -6.16
CA LEU A 102 -16.99 2.07 -7.13
C LEU A 102 -15.63 1.42 -7.42
N PHE A 103 -14.96 0.90 -6.39
CA PHE A 103 -13.67 0.24 -6.55
C PHE A 103 -13.78 -1.07 -7.33
N ASP A 104 -14.87 -1.83 -7.14
CA ASP A 104 -15.16 -3.07 -7.88
C ASP A 104 -15.42 -2.82 -9.38
N GLU A 105 -15.77 -1.58 -9.77
CA GLU A 105 -15.95 -1.18 -11.18
C GLU A 105 -14.63 -0.80 -11.88
N ILE A 106 -13.54 -0.62 -11.14
CA ILE A 106 -12.24 -0.25 -11.70
C ILE A 106 -11.51 -1.48 -12.23
N GLU A 107 -11.23 -1.50 -13.52
CA GLU A 107 -10.40 -2.56 -14.10
C GLU A 107 -8.93 -2.40 -13.70
N SER A 108 -8.38 -3.41 -13.03
CA SER A 108 -6.98 -3.43 -12.65
C SER A 108 -6.10 -4.01 -13.76
N PRO A 109 -4.94 -3.41 -14.09
CA PRO A 109 -3.94 -4.05 -14.92
C PRO A 109 -3.54 -5.43 -14.35
N PRO A 110 -3.31 -6.46 -15.17
CA PRO A 110 -3.10 -7.82 -14.67
C PRO A 110 -1.99 -7.97 -13.62
N LEU A 111 -0.90 -7.21 -13.76
CA LEU A 111 0.24 -7.22 -12.82
C LEU A 111 0.01 -6.38 -11.55
N LEU A 112 -1.10 -5.65 -11.46
CA LEU A 112 -1.57 -4.93 -10.27
C LEU A 112 -2.82 -5.56 -9.64
N ALA A 113 -3.29 -6.69 -10.17
CA ALA A 113 -4.50 -7.35 -9.69
C ALA A 113 -4.41 -7.76 -8.21
N SER A 114 -3.25 -8.16 -7.71
CA SER A 114 -3.05 -8.47 -6.28
C SER A 114 -3.19 -7.21 -5.41
N PHE A 115 -2.54 -6.11 -5.82
CA PHE A 115 -2.63 -4.84 -5.12
C PHE A 115 -4.09 -4.34 -5.08
N HIS A 116 -4.80 -4.39 -6.21
CA HIS A 116 -6.21 -4.04 -6.30
C HIS A 116 -7.08 -4.88 -5.36
N ARG A 117 -6.94 -6.21 -5.42
CA ARG A 117 -7.64 -7.15 -4.54
C ARG A 117 -7.38 -6.83 -3.06
N ASP A 118 -6.16 -6.44 -2.72
CA ASP A 118 -5.77 -6.18 -1.34
C ASP A 118 -6.33 -4.84 -0.84
N VAL A 119 -6.44 -3.80 -1.69
CA VAL A 119 -7.20 -2.57 -1.36
C VAL A 119 -8.68 -2.90 -1.13
N ARG A 120 -9.28 -3.70 -2.02
CA ARG A 120 -10.67 -4.17 -1.86
C ARG A 120 -10.86 -4.95 -0.54
N LYS A 121 -9.89 -5.80 -0.20
CA LYS A 121 -9.89 -6.56 1.06
C LYS A 121 -9.82 -5.62 2.26
N LEU A 122 -9.01 -4.55 2.21
CA LEU A 122 -8.95 -3.54 3.27
C LEU A 122 -10.31 -2.89 3.52
N ILE A 123 -11.01 -2.47 2.45
CA ILE A 123 -12.36 -1.89 2.54
C ILE A 123 -13.32 -2.90 3.22
N THR A 124 -13.27 -4.16 2.78
CA THR A 124 -14.12 -5.23 3.32
C THR A 124 -13.85 -5.50 4.80
N LEU A 125 -12.58 -5.53 5.23
CA LEU A 125 -12.21 -5.71 6.62
C LEU A 125 -12.71 -4.55 7.49
N ARG A 126 -12.60 -3.31 7.01
CA ARG A 126 -13.10 -2.13 7.71
C ARG A 126 -14.63 -2.15 7.85
N LEU A 127 -15.36 -2.51 6.80
CA LEU A 127 -16.81 -2.72 6.87
C LEU A 127 -17.19 -3.79 7.90
N SER A 128 -16.48 -4.93 7.88
CA SER A 128 -16.66 -6.01 8.85
C SER A 128 -16.37 -5.58 10.29
N ALA A 129 -15.38 -4.71 10.51
CA ALA A 129 -15.09 -4.13 11.81
C ALA A 129 -16.22 -3.19 12.25
N TYR A 130 -16.71 -2.32 11.37
CA TYR A 130 -17.82 -1.42 11.66
C TYR A 130 -19.11 -2.17 12.01
N ASP A 131 -19.45 -3.23 11.27
CA ASP A 131 -20.58 -4.11 11.59
C ASP A 131 -20.46 -4.71 12.99
N LYS A 132 -19.25 -5.15 13.38
CA LYS A 132 -19.00 -5.74 14.71
C LYS A 132 -19.06 -4.71 15.82
N THR A 133 -18.56 -3.51 15.59
CA THR A 133 -18.68 -2.39 16.54
C THR A 133 -20.15 -2.07 16.81
N ILE A 134 -20.97 -1.98 15.74
CA ILE A 134 -22.41 -1.68 15.85
C ILE A 134 -23.13 -2.79 16.60
N LEU A 135 -22.92 -4.04 16.20
CA LEU A 135 -23.58 -5.19 16.84
C LEU A 135 -23.12 -5.37 18.29
N GLY A 136 -21.84 -5.17 18.59
CA GLY A 136 -21.30 -5.27 19.95
C GLY A 136 -21.92 -4.24 20.88
N TRP A 137 -22.04 -2.99 20.41
CA TRP A 137 -22.73 -1.96 21.16
C TRP A 137 -24.23 -2.26 21.36
N SER A 138 -24.93 -2.71 20.32
CA SER A 138 -26.34 -3.10 20.43
C SER A 138 -26.56 -4.22 21.46
N ASN A 139 -25.64 -5.18 21.56
CA ASN A 139 -25.70 -6.25 22.56
C ASN A 139 -25.45 -5.72 23.98
N GLU A 140 -24.50 -4.81 24.15
CA GLU A 140 -24.24 -4.16 25.44
C GLU A 140 -25.44 -3.33 25.91
N GLU A 141 -26.08 -2.58 25.01
CA GLU A 141 -27.29 -1.81 25.30
C GLU A 141 -28.45 -2.71 25.75
N ALA A 142 -28.53 -3.92 25.19
CA ALA A 142 -29.48 -4.95 25.60
C ALA A 142 -29.10 -5.69 26.91
N GLY A 143 -27.97 -5.33 27.54
CA GLY A 143 -27.49 -5.92 28.79
C GLY A 143 -26.67 -7.20 28.63
N SER A 144 -26.17 -7.49 27.42
CA SER A 144 -25.34 -8.66 27.14
C SER A 144 -23.87 -8.28 26.95
N GLU A 145 -22.95 -9.00 27.61
CA GLU A 145 -21.52 -8.92 27.29
C GLU A 145 -21.20 -9.82 26.10
N ASP A 146 -20.81 -9.26 24.97
CA ASP A 146 -20.42 -10.03 23.78
C ASP A 146 -18.89 -10.05 23.59
N LYS A 147 -18.19 -10.75 24.48
CA LYS A 147 -16.71 -10.85 24.41
C LYS A 147 -16.23 -11.48 23.10
N VAL A 148 -17.06 -12.32 22.47
CA VAL A 148 -16.72 -12.97 21.21
C VAL A 148 -16.70 -11.95 20.07
N ILE A 149 -17.68 -11.05 20.00
CA ILE A 149 -17.72 -10.04 18.93
C ILE A 149 -16.56 -9.06 19.05
N TYR A 150 -16.17 -8.67 20.26
CA TYR A 150 -15.01 -7.81 20.47
C TYR A 150 -13.70 -8.50 20.13
N ALA A 151 -13.52 -9.77 20.50
CA ALA A 151 -12.35 -10.54 20.08
C ALA A 151 -12.28 -10.73 18.55
N GLN A 152 -13.43 -10.76 17.86
CA GLN A 152 -13.47 -10.77 16.39
C GLN A 152 -13.17 -9.39 15.81
N LEU A 153 -13.68 -8.32 16.42
CA LEU A 153 -13.42 -6.94 16.04
C LEU A 153 -11.92 -6.64 16.10
N GLU A 154 -11.27 -6.94 17.23
CA GLU A 154 -9.84 -6.72 17.43
C GLU A 154 -9.00 -7.46 16.38
N ARG A 155 -9.32 -8.72 16.08
CA ARG A 155 -8.65 -9.47 15.02
C ARG A 155 -8.85 -8.86 13.64
N THR A 156 -10.08 -8.40 13.35
CA THR A 156 -10.41 -7.76 12.08
C THR A 156 -9.64 -6.44 11.89
N ILE A 157 -9.57 -5.62 12.95
CA ILE A 157 -8.79 -4.37 12.96
C ILE A 157 -7.29 -4.67 12.82
N ALA A 158 -6.78 -5.66 13.55
CA ALA A 158 -5.37 -6.06 13.45
C ALA A 158 -5.01 -6.51 12.02
N GLU A 159 -5.86 -7.30 11.38
CA GLU A 159 -5.66 -7.72 9.99
C GLU A 159 -5.70 -6.53 9.02
N ALA A 160 -6.66 -5.61 9.19
CA ALA A 160 -6.73 -4.38 8.39
C ALA A 160 -5.47 -3.51 8.54
N ASN A 161 -4.96 -3.40 9.77
CA ASN A 161 -3.77 -2.62 10.09
C ASN A 161 -2.48 -3.25 9.55
N GLN A 162 -2.40 -4.58 9.50
CA GLN A 162 -1.30 -5.25 8.81
C GLN A 162 -1.38 -5.03 7.30
N LEU A 163 -2.59 -5.14 6.73
CA LEU A 163 -2.81 -4.99 5.30
C LEU A 163 -2.47 -3.58 4.80
N ILE A 164 -2.79 -2.53 5.56
CA ILE A 164 -2.42 -1.15 5.17
C ILE A 164 -0.91 -0.93 5.15
N VAL A 165 -0.15 -1.56 6.07
CA VAL A 165 1.33 -1.50 6.03
C VAL A 165 1.86 -2.15 4.76
N SER A 166 1.33 -3.33 4.39
CA SER A 166 1.70 -4.01 3.15
C SER A 166 1.34 -3.18 1.92
N LEU A 167 0.11 -2.65 1.85
CA LEU A 167 -0.35 -1.81 0.73
C LEU A 167 0.48 -0.54 0.57
N ASN A 168 0.86 0.13 1.66
CA ASN A 168 1.74 1.30 1.60
C ASN A 168 3.11 0.92 1.02
N GLY A 169 3.68 -0.20 1.45
CA GLY A 169 4.93 -0.71 0.92
C GLY A 169 4.87 -1.05 -0.57
N GLU A 170 3.77 -1.66 -1.03
CA GLU A 170 3.54 -1.93 -2.46
C GLU A 170 3.37 -0.64 -3.26
N MET A 171 2.57 0.31 -2.78
CA MET A 171 2.38 1.61 -3.42
C MET A 171 3.71 2.37 -3.57
N THR A 172 4.57 2.35 -2.55
CA THR A 172 5.92 2.93 -2.65
C THR A 172 6.74 2.28 -3.76
N LYS A 173 6.73 0.94 -3.87
CA LYS A 173 7.48 0.23 -4.92
C LYS A 173 6.93 0.54 -6.32
N ILE A 174 5.62 0.58 -6.48
CA ILE A 174 4.98 0.92 -7.76
C ILE A 174 5.37 2.35 -8.19
N ASN A 175 5.27 3.32 -7.28
CA ASN A 175 5.63 4.71 -7.57
C ASN A 175 7.13 4.86 -7.87
N ALA A 176 8.00 4.15 -7.15
CA ALA A 176 9.44 4.16 -7.43
C ALA A 176 9.74 3.57 -8.82
N ALA A 177 9.06 2.48 -9.20
CA ALA A 177 9.21 1.88 -10.52
C ALA A 177 8.75 2.82 -11.65
N LEU A 178 7.65 3.55 -11.45
CA LEU A 178 7.21 4.59 -12.39
C LEU A 178 8.21 5.74 -12.51
N ALA A 179 8.74 6.22 -11.39
CA ALA A 179 9.68 7.34 -11.37
C ALA A 179 11.05 7.01 -11.99
N ALA A 180 11.44 5.73 -11.98
CA ALA A 180 12.68 5.25 -12.57
C ALA A 180 12.64 5.17 -14.11
N VAL A 181 11.45 5.28 -14.71
CA VAL A 181 11.28 5.26 -16.16
C VAL A 181 11.84 6.56 -16.75
N PRO A 182 12.83 6.51 -17.65
CA PRO A 182 13.37 7.71 -18.28
C PRO A 182 12.28 8.45 -19.05
N ALA A 183 12.25 9.78 -18.96
CA ALA A 183 11.37 10.58 -19.80
C ALA A 183 11.68 10.28 -21.27
N ALA A 184 10.63 9.99 -22.07
CA ALA A 184 10.80 9.84 -23.50
C ALA A 184 11.43 11.13 -24.05
N SER A 185 12.60 11.00 -24.68
CA SER A 185 13.21 12.13 -25.38
C SER A 185 12.30 12.53 -26.56
N PRO A 186 12.03 13.84 -26.76
CA PRO A 186 11.11 14.32 -27.78
C PRO A 186 11.58 14.01 -29.21
#